data_AF-A0A316MDY3-F1
#
_entry.id   AF-A0A316MDY3-F1
#
_cell.length_a   1.000
_cell.length_b   1.000
_cell.length_c   1.000
_cell.angle_alpha   90.00
_cell.angle_beta   90.00
_cell.angle_gamma   90.00
#
_symmetry.space_group_name_H-M   'P 1'
#
loop_
_entity.id
_entity.type
_entity.pdbx_description
1 polymer ?
#
loop_
_entity_poly.entity_id
_entity_poly.type
_entity_poly.pdbx_seq_one_letter_code
_entity_poly.pdbx_strand_id
1 'polypeptide(L)'
;MKYSEQIHKIDLNAVGEQLRRAPEDVVLAAEERYHERVDAVSRACVERGARVILLCGPSAAGKTTSSVRLQARLRSMGRGVNRISLDNFYFPRDRMPYWEDGAVNYESIECLDIGLFTRLAGELLERGTAVFPV
;
A
#
# COMPACT_ATOMS: atom_id res chain seq x y z
N MET A 1 14.20 -15.17 -2.76
CA MET A 1 12.89 -15.03 -3.43
C MET A 1 12.69 -13.56 -3.80
N LYS A 2 13.34 -13.09 -4.88
CA LYS A 2 13.27 -11.69 -5.34
C LYS A 2 12.35 -11.66 -6.56
N TYR A 3 11.19 -11.03 -6.39
CA TYR A 3 10.17 -10.72 -7.40
C TYR A 3 9.30 -11.89 -7.89
N SER A 4 8.02 -11.60 -8.09
CA SER A 4 7.08 -12.44 -8.84
C SER A 4 7.65 -12.67 -10.25
N GLU A 5 7.63 -13.91 -10.75
CA GLU A 5 8.07 -14.25 -12.11
C GLU A 5 7.24 -13.55 -13.20
N GLN A 6 6.10 -12.98 -12.84
CA GLN A 6 5.22 -12.25 -13.74
C GLN A 6 5.45 -10.74 -13.65
N ILE A 7 6.54 -10.26 -14.26
CA ILE A 7 6.65 -8.85 -14.64
C ILE A 7 5.91 -8.69 -15.96
N HIS A 8 4.71 -8.11 -15.91
CA HIS A 8 3.99 -7.70 -17.12
C HIS A 8 4.81 -6.64 -17.85
N LYS A 9 5.47 -7.05 -18.93
CA LYS A 9 6.18 -6.13 -19.83
C LYS A 9 5.16 -5.34 -20.62
N ILE A 10 5.37 -4.04 -20.72
CA ILE A 10 4.55 -3.12 -21.52
C ILE A 10 5.37 -2.78 -22.76
N ASP A 11 4.77 -2.94 -23.95
CA ASP A 11 5.37 -2.45 -25.19
C ASP A 11 5.19 -0.93 -25.26
N LEU A 12 6.29 -0.21 -25.00
CA LEU A 12 6.31 1.24 -24.98
C LEU A 12 6.02 1.87 -26.35
N ASN A 13 6.38 1.20 -27.45
CA ASN A 13 6.13 1.73 -28.78
C ASN A 13 4.64 1.66 -29.11
N ALA A 14 4.02 0.51 -28.83
CA ALA A 14 2.59 0.32 -29.03
C ALA A 14 1.77 1.30 -28.17
N VAL A 15 2.09 1.41 -26.87
CA VAL A 15 1.43 2.35 -25.97
C VAL A 15 1.68 3.81 -26.39
N GLY A 16 2.91 4.14 -26.81
CA GLY A 16 3.27 5.48 -27.26
C GLY A 16 2.55 5.91 -28.55
N GLU A 17 2.25 4.96 -29.45
CA GLU A 17 1.42 5.22 -30.63
C GLU A 17 -0.05 5.44 -30.24
N GLN A 18 -0.59 4.62 -29.33
CA GLN A 18 -1.96 4.79 -28.84
C GLN A 18 -2.15 6.10 -28.09
N LEU A 19 -1.20 6.48 -27.22
CA LEU A 19 -1.24 7.75 -26.49
C LEU A 19 -1.27 8.96 -27.43
N ARG A 20 -0.58 8.89 -28.57
CA ARG A 20 -0.60 9.97 -29.58
C ARG A 20 -1.91 10.05 -30.36
N ARG A 21 -2.63 8.93 -30.50
CA ARG A 21 -3.90 8.87 -31.25
C ARG A 21 -5.12 9.14 -30.39
N ALA A 22 -5.19 8.48 -29.22
CA ALA A 22 -6.34 8.49 -28.32
C ALA A 22 -5.86 8.35 -26.86
N PRO A 23 -5.33 9.44 -26.27
CA PRO A 23 -4.79 9.40 -24.92
C PRO A 23 -5.85 9.04 -23.85
N GLU A 24 -7.10 9.47 -24.07
CA GLU A 24 -8.22 9.18 -23.18
C GLU A 24 -8.48 7.67 -23.06
N ASP A 25 -8.48 6.95 -24.19
CA ASP A 25 -8.70 5.50 -24.21
C ASP A 25 -7.60 4.75 -23.45
N VAL A 26 -6.35 5.20 -23.55
CA VAL A 26 -5.23 4.59 -22.82
C VAL A 26 -5.38 4.79 -21.31
N VAL A 27 -5.79 5.99 -20.89
CA VAL A 27 -6.05 6.29 -19.47
C VAL A 27 -7.22 5.46 -18.95
N LEU A 28 -8.34 5.42 -19.68
CA LEU A 28 -9.52 4.64 -19.31
C LEU A 28 -9.19 3.15 -19.18
N ALA A 29 -8.46 2.57 -20.13
CA ALA A 29 -8.03 1.18 -20.07
C ALA A 29 -7.08 0.90 -18.89
N ALA A 30 -6.23 1.87 -18.53
CA ALA A 30 -5.34 1.74 -17.37
C ALA A 30 -6.12 1.76 -16.05
N GLU A 31 -7.11 2.66 -15.92
CA GLU A 31 -8.00 2.75 -14.75
C GLU A 31 -8.88 1.50 -14.62
N GLU A 32 -9.48 1.01 -15.71
CA GLU A 32 -10.28 -0.22 -15.72
C GLU A 32 -9.46 -1.41 -15.22
N ARG A 33 -8.26 -1.61 -15.77
CA ARG A 33 -7.34 -2.66 -15.33
C ARG A 33 -6.94 -2.53 -13.86
N TYR A 34 -6.79 -1.31 -13.36
CA TYR A 34 -6.51 -1.08 -11.95
C TYR A 34 -7.70 -1.48 -11.07
N HIS A 35 -8.92 -1.10 -11.46
CA HIS A 35 -10.15 -1.47 -10.76
C HIS A 35 -10.38 -2.99 -10.74
N GLU A 36 -10.16 -3.67 -11.86
CA GLU A 36 -10.23 -5.13 -11.95
C GLU A 36 -9.26 -5.81 -10.98
N ARG A 37 -8.01 -5.31 -10.88
CA ARG A 37 -7.02 -5.82 -9.93
C ARG A 37 -7.44 -5.63 -8.48
N VAL A 38 -7.98 -4.46 -8.14
CA VAL A 38 -8.50 -4.21 -6.79
C VAL A 38 -9.65 -5.16 -6.47
N ASP A 39 -10.55 -5.40 -7.43
CA ASP A 39 -11.66 -6.34 -7.25
C ASP A 39 -11.18 -7.78 -7.07
N ALA A 40 -10.24 -8.24 -7.91
CA ALA A 40 -9.65 -9.57 -7.82
C ALA A 40 -8.96 -9.81 -6.48
N VAL A 41 -8.16 -8.85 -6.00
CA VAL A 41 -7.53 -8.91 -4.67
C VAL A 41 -8.57 -8.92 -3.56
N SER A 42 -9.64 -8.12 -3.68
CA SER A 42 -10.71 -8.07 -2.69
C SER A 42 -11.42 -9.42 -2.56
N ARG A 43 -11.78 -10.04 -3.69
CA ARG A 43 -12.38 -11.38 -3.72
C ARG A 43 -11.45 -12.43 -3.10
N ALA A 44 -10.18 -12.43 -3.49
CA ALA A 44 -9.19 -13.34 -2.92
C ALA A 44 -9.03 -13.18 -1.40
N CYS A 45 -9.08 -11.94 -0.88
CA CYS A 45 -9.05 -11.69 0.56
C CYS A 45 -10.28 -12.27 1.27
N VAL A 46 -11.47 -12.10 0.67
CA VAL A 46 -12.72 -12.62 1.21
C VAL A 46 -12.76 -14.14 1.21
N GLU A 47 -12.40 -14.77 0.09
CA GLU A 47 -12.37 -16.22 -0.07
C GLU A 47 -11.38 -16.88 0.89
N ARG A 48 -10.22 -16.26 1.11
CA ARG A 48 -9.20 -16.75 2.05
C ARG A 48 -9.53 -16.46 3.52
N GLY A 49 -10.59 -15.69 3.79
CA GLY A 49 -10.89 -15.22 5.15
C GLY A 49 -9.76 -14.38 5.76
N ALA A 50 -9.07 -13.59 4.94
CA ALA A 50 -7.92 -12.80 5.36
C ALA A 50 -8.30 -11.79 6.45
N ARG A 51 -7.60 -11.86 7.59
CA ARG A 51 -7.78 -10.92 8.71
C ARG A 51 -6.77 -9.78 8.70
N VAL A 52 -5.63 -9.98 8.04
CA VAL A 52 -4.56 -8.99 7.89
C VAL A 52 -4.15 -8.95 6.43
N ILE A 53 -4.08 -7.74 5.87
CA ILE A 53 -3.65 -7.49 4.49
C ILE A 53 -2.49 -6.51 4.56
N LEU A 54 -1.32 -6.91 4.07
CA LEU A 54 -0.11 -6.09 4.06
C LEU A 54 0.12 -5.52 2.66
N LEU A 55 0.11 -4.20 2.54
CA LEU A 55 0.38 -3.49 1.29
C LEU A 55 1.82 -2.95 1.32
N CYS A 56 2.70 -3.61 0.58
CA CYS A 56 4.12 -3.27 0.51
C CYS A 56 4.48 -2.67 -0.85
N GLY A 57 5.52 -1.84 -0.90
CA GLY A 57 6.02 -1.21 -2.12
C GLY A 57 6.86 0.03 -1.82
N PRO A 58 7.66 0.50 -2.78
CA PRO A 58 8.48 1.69 -2.59
C PRO A 58 7.62 2.94 -2.35
N SER A 59 8.25 4.01 -1.85
CA SER A 59 7.59 5.31 -1.73
C SER A 59 6.99 5.75 -3.08
N ALA A 60 5.87 6.46 -3.04
CA ALA A 60 5.08 6.88 -4.22
C ALA A 60 4.51 5.76 -5.13
N ALA A 61 4.62 4.48 -4.79
CA ALA A 61 4.03 3.37 -5.58
C ALA A 61 2.48 3.28 -5.55
N GLY A 62 1.79 4.29 -5.01
CA GLY A 62 0.33 4.30 -4.90
C GLY A 62 -0.24 3.39 -3.79
N LYS A 63 0.55 3.05 -2.75
CA LYS A 63 0.11 2.23 -1.60
C LYS A 63 -1.08 2.84 -0.88
N THR A 64 -0.99 4.14 -0.56
CA THR A 64 -2.05 4.88 0.14
C THR A 64 -3.33 4.86 -0.68
N THR A 65 -3.26 5.21 -1.95
CA THR A 65 -4.40 5.15 -2.88
C THR A 65 -4.99 3.75 -2.97
N SER A 66 -4.16 2.73 -3.16
CA SER A 66 -4.60 1.33 -3.25
C SER A 66 -5.25 0.83 -1.97
N SER A 67 -4.73 1.23 -0.80
CA SER A 67 -5.31 0.88 0.50
C SER A 67 -6.72 1.45 0.68
N VAL A 68 -6.96 2.69 0.22
CA VAL A 68 -8.27 3.33 0.29
C VAL A 68 -9.27 2.64 -0.65
N ARG A 69 -8.85 2.36 -1.90
CA ARG A 69 -9.70 1.68 -2.89
C ARG A 69 -10.04 0.25 -2.46
N LEU A 70 -9.05 -0.50 -1.94
CA LEU A 70 -9.24 -1.85 -1.42
C LEU A 70 -10.18 -1.86 -0.20
N GLN A 71 -10.00 -0.92 0.74
CA GLN A 71 -10.90 -0.77 1.89
C GLN A 71 -12.33 -0.49 1.44
N ALA A 72 -12.54 0.44 0.51
CA ALA A 72 -13.86 0.75 -0.02
C ALA A 72 -14.51 -0.48 -0.68
N ARG A 73 -13.75 -1.23 -1.47
CA ARG A 73 -14.26 -2.43 -2.13
C ARG A 73 -14.62 -3.53 -1.13
N LEU A 74 -13.75 -3.83 -0.18
CA LEU A 74 -14.04 -4.82 0.88
C LEU A 74 -15.27 -4.44 1.71
N ARG A 75 -15.42 -3.15 2.05
CA ARG A 75 -16.63 -2.63 2.73
C ARG A 75 -17.89 -2.83 1.90
N SER A 76 -17.84 -2.58 0.59
CA SER A 76 -18.98 -2.85 -0.31
C SER A 76 -19.38 -4.33 -0.37
N MET A 77 -18.46 -5.24 -0.01
CA MET A 77 -18.71 -6.68 0.12
C MET A 77 -19.14 -7.09 1.54
N GLY A 78 -19.52 -6.13 2.40
CA GLY A 78 -19.96 -6.38 3.77
C GLY A 78 -18.84 -6.70 4.77
N ARG A 79 -17.57 -6.39 4.44
CA ARG A 79 -16.44 -6.63 5.34
C ARG A 79 -16.07 -5.38 6.14
N GLY A 80 -15.98 -5.53 7.46
CA GLY A 80 -15.39 -4.52 8.34
C GLY A 80 -13.87 -4.47 8.15
N VAL A 81 -13.35 -3.34 7.67
CA VAL A 81 -11.91 -3.16 7.40
C VAL A 81 -11.44 -1.82 7.93
N ASN A 82 -10.37 -1.87 8.73
CA ASN A 82 -9.62 -0.72 9.24
C ASN A 82 -8.25 -0.65 8.56
N ARG A 83 -7.73 0.56 8.43
CA ARG A 83 -6.41 0.82 7.83
C ARG A 83 -5.46 1.30 8.91
N ILE A 84 -4.29 0.69 8.99
CA ILE A 84 -3.17 1.14 9.83
C ILE A 84 -2.08 1.63 8.89
N SER A 85 -1.66 2.87 9.04
CA SER A 85 -0.56 3.46 8.26
C SER A 85 0.71 3.43 9.10
N LEU A 86 1.79 2.87 8.55
CA LEU A 86 3.11 2.96 9.19
C LEU A 86 3.66 4.39 9.20
N ASP A 87 3.18 5.24 8.28
CA ASP A 87 3.53 6.66 8.23
C ASP A 87 3.23 7.39 9.56
N ASN A 88 2.24 6.90 10.32
CA ASN A 88 1.82 7.47 11.60
C ASN A 88 2.74 7.08 12.78
N PHE A 89 3.75 6.26 12.52
CA PHE A 89 4.74 5.80 13.49
C PHE A 89 6.11 6.44 13.28
N TYR A 90 6.27 7.35 12.32
CA TYR A 90 7.53 8.06 12.16
C TYR A 90 7.81 8.98 13.35
N PHE A 91 9.05 8.96 13.84
CA PHE A 91 9.52 9.95 14.79
C PHE A 91 9.51 11.35 14.17
N PRO A 92 9.43 12.41 15.00
CA PRO A 92 9.62 13.76 14.50
C PRO A 92 11.04 13.96 13.95
N ARG A 93 11.19 14.94 13.05
CA ARG A 93 12.42 15.15 12.26
C ARG A 93 13.69 15.30 13.10
N ASP A 94 13.59 15.84 14.31
CA ASP A 94 14.71 16.04 15.25
C ASP A 94 15.32 14.73 15.77
N ARG A 95 14.59 13.61 15.67
CA ARG A 95 15.03 12.27 16.10
C ARG A 95 15.37 11.34 14.96
N MET A 96 15.30 11.80 13.72
CA MET A 96 15.62 10.96 12.56
C MET A 96 17.13 10.74 12.44
N PRO A 97 17.58 9.53 12.07
CA PRO A 97 18.97 9.27 11.76
C PRO A 97 19.42 10.05 10.52
N TYR A 98 20.72 10.33 10.46
CA TYR A 98 21.37 10.97 9.33
C TYR A 98 22.30 9.95 8.66
N TRP A 99 22.48 10.11 7.35
CA TRP A 99 23.55 9.48 6.60
C TRP A 99 24.91 10.10 6.98
N GLU A 100 26.00 9.45 6.57
CA GLU A 100 27.37 9.94 6.81
C GLU A 100 27.63 11.32 6.19
N ASP A 101 26.90 11.68 5.13
CA ASP A 101 26.97 12.97 4.44
C ASP A 101 26.15 14.09 5.13
N GLY A 102 25.47 13.77 6.24
CA GLY A 102 24.62 14.70 7.00
C GLY A 102 23.20 14.87 6.45
N ALA A 103 22.81 14.16 5.39
CA ALA A 103 21.42 14.14 4.92
C ALA A 103 20.54 13.24 5.80
N VAL A 104 19.27 13.61 5.99
CA VAL A 104 18.32 12.80 6.77
C VAL A 104 18.04 11.48 6.04
N ASN A 105 18.11 10.36 6.77
CA ASN A 105 17.83 9.03 6.24
C ASN A 105 16.36 8.62 6.46
N TYR A 106 15.45 9.17 5.66
CA TYR A 106 14.00 8.88 5.76
C TYR A 106 13.59 7.43 5.51
N GLU A 107 14.47 6.65 4.87
CA GLU A 107 14.20 5.25 4.52
C GLU A 107 14.72 4.28 5.60
N SER A 108 15.41 4.77 6.64
CA SER A 108 15.85 3.94 7.76
C SER A 108 14.64 3.46 8.57
N ILE A 109 14.64 2.17 8.92
CA ILE A 109 13.68 1.60 9.87
C ILE A 109 13.75 2.28 11.25
N GLU A 110 14.90 2.86 11.60
CA GLU A 110 15.11 3.61 12.84
C GLU A 110 14.30 4.92 12.89
N CYS A 111 13.78 5.38 11.74
CA CYS A 111 12.83 6.50 11.71
C CYS A 111 11.46 6.13 12.30
N LEU A 112 11.13 4.85 12.44
CA LEU A 112 9.84 4.37 12.93
C LEU A 112 9.92 3.99 14.40
N ASP A 113 8.88 4.34 15.16
CA ASP A 113 8.66 3.83 16.52
C ASP A 113 8.15 2.38 16.46
N ILE A 114 9.06 1.45 16.18
CA ILE A 114 8.80 0.01 16.14
C ILE A 114 8.31 -0.51 17.49
N GLY A 115 8.73 0.11 18.60
CA GLY A 115 8.28 -0.23 19.95
C GLY A 115 6.79 0.05 20.12
N LEU A 116 6.35 1.26 19.75
CA LEU A 116 4.95 1.65 19.77
C LEU A 116 4.11 0.78 18.85
N PHE A 117 4.58 0.52 17.62
CA PHE A 117 3.85 -0.34 16.67
C PHE A 117 3.68 -1.75 17.22
N THR A 118 4.77 -2.38 17.69
CA THR A 118 4.75 -3.74 18.25
C THR A 118 3.78 -3.84 19.42
N ARG A 119 3.80 -2.86 20.33
CA ARG A 119 2.91 -2.80 21.49
C ARG A 119 1.43 -2.73 21.08
N LEU A 120 1.08 -1.81 20.18
CA LEU A 120 -0.31 -1.63 19.74
C LEU A 120 -0.82 -2.79 18.88
N ALA A 121 0.05 -3.38 18.05
CA ALA A 121 -0.27 -4.58 17.30
C ALA A 121 -0.52 -5.78 18.23
N GLY A 122 0.30 -5.95 19.27
CA GLY A 122 0.08 -6.95 20.32
C GLY A 122 -1.24 -6.75 21.04
N GLU A 123 -1.54 -5.51 21.47
CA GLU A 123 -2.81 -5.16 22.10
C GLU A 123 -4.01 -5.50 21.21
N LEU A 124 -3.95 -5.18 19.92
CA LEU A 124 -4.99 -5.52 18.95
C LEU A 124 -5.19 -7.03 18.83
N LEU A 125 -4.11 -7.81 18.78
CA LEU A 125 -4.18 -9.26 18.63
C LEU A 125 -4.71 -9.96 19.89
N GLU A 126 -4.32 -9.49 21.07
CA GLU A 126 -4.73 -10.08 22.36
C GLU A 126 -6.14 -9.66 22.77
N ARG A 127 -6.49 -8.38 22.61
CA ARG A 127 -7.73 -7.79 23.12
C ARG A 127 -8.81 -7.60 22.06
N GLY A 128 -8.45 -7.76 20.78
CA GLY A 128 -9.33 -7.47 19.64
C GLY A 128 -9.55 -5.98 19.36
N THR A 129 -8.93 -5.08 20.14
CA THR A 129 -9.04 -3.63 20.01
C THR A 129 -7.74 -2.94 20.44
N ALA A 130 -7.38 -1.85 19.78
CA ALA A 130 -6.29 -0.96 20.16
C ALA A 130 -6.48 0.40 19.47
N VAL A 131 -5.90 1.45 20.04
CA VAL A 131 -5.94 2.81 19.48
C VAL A 131 -4.61 3.12 18.80
N PHE A 132 -4.66 3.27 17.47
CA PHE A 132 -3.51 3.61 16.65
C PHE A 132 -3.39 5.13 16.47
N PRO A 133 -2.15 5.67 16.32
CA PRO A 133 -1.96 7.06 15.96
C PRO A 133 -2.57 7.35 14.58
N VAL A 134 -3.13 8.56 14.41
CA VAL A 134 -3.80 9.03 13.19
C VAL A 134 -3.05 10.16 12.51
#